data_AF-A0A135UHB2-F1
#
_entry.id   AF-A0A135UHB2-F1
#
_cell.length_a   1.000
_cell.length_b   1.000
_cell.length_c   1.000
_cell.angle_alpha   90.00
_cell.angle_beta   90.00
_cell.angle_gamma   90.00
#
_symmetry.space_group_name_H-M   'P 1'
#
loop_
_entity.id
_entity.type
_entity.pdbx_description
1 polymer ?
#
loop_
_entity_poly.entity_id
_entity_poly.type
_entity_poly.pdbx_seq_one_letter_code
_entity_poly.pdbx_strand_id
1 'polypeptide(L)'
;MSQSGLLRQEFADHGAPKRMFIAFFKSRQVRFWALFGVGLYLIRSFLLDSSRPGKEDYAATNPWRDLPTDSAIHSTLREVLFISDTLRDGMLPTSLPDDDYDTFSAMLHNLETRQDVTWLVIQETGVDSTIMAIANRGGHHSPIPEEPHDLHERAKKLHGHWSALAAASDKPDRWDARFDTTCLPPLAARQGIASGQKAGSSKLDLNPAQKTEADAKYKAYRKRRDRAVSYLRDHPPKPMAWVPVETTPEKSRASWKSVFSDGIVKTGRNVEGGKLADNPGFKPVYRDLITERVPYDWVNPDEQVKEYTETDHLKEMEAFREESRIRKERTDKQAAFQEELRAEERRKRGEKEEL
;
A
#
# COMPACT_ATOMS: atom_id res chain seq x y z
N MET A 1 -84.51 62.39 -32.37
CA MET A 1 -84.27 63.56 -31.50
C MET A 1 -84.49 63.16 -30.06
N SER A 2 -83.68 63.73 -29.18
CA SER A 2 -83.71 63.65 -27.70
C SER A 2 -82.88 62.56 -27.04
N GLN A 3 -82.31 62.98 -25.91
CA GLN A 3 -81.07 62.58 -25.26
C GLN A 3 -81.37 62.14 -23.82
N SER A 4 -80.48 61.31 -23.25
CA SER A 4 -80.03 61.29 -21.83
C SER A 4 -80.69 60.36 -20.79
N GLY A 5 -79.80 59.56 -20.15
CA GLY A 5 -79.86 59.02 -18.77
C GLY A 5 -80.23 57.53 -18.67
N LEU A 6 -79.51 56.59 -18.04
CA LEU A 6 -78.42 56.58 -17.05
C LEU A 6 -77.71 55.20 -17.04
N LEU A 7 -76.44 55.16 -16.60
CA LEU A 7 -75.52 54.01 -16.48
C LEU A 7 -75.67 53.18 -15.18
N ARG A 8 -75.26 51.88 -15.22
CA ARG A 8 -74.36 51.15 -14.26
C ARG A 8 -74.20 49.67 -14.70
N GLN A 9 -73.04 49.07 -15.03
CA GLN A 9 -71.82 48.70 -14.24
C GLN A 9 -72.18 47.93 -12.93
N GLU A 10 -71.71 46.72 -12.55
CA GLU A 10 -70.43 46.01 -12.73
C GLU A 10 -70.45 44.53 -12.20
N PHE A 11 -69.50 43.73 -12.71
CA PHE A 11 -68.66 42.65 -12.13
C PHE A 11 -69.17 41.43 -11.32
N ALA A 12 -69.00 40.27 -11.96
CA ALA A 12 -68.13 39.14 -11.60
C ALA A 12 -68.04 38.66 -10.13
N ASP A 13 -68.61 37.47 -9.90
CA ASP A 13 -68.47 36.67 -8.69
C ASP A 13 -67.20 35.77 -8.78
N HIS A 14 -66.10 36.23 -8.16
CA HIS A 14 -64.83 35.52 -8.03
C HIS A 14 -64.36 35.50 -6.56
N GLY A 15 -65.09 34.78 -5.69
CA GLY A 15 -64.78 34.74 -4.25
C GLY A 15 -64.77 33.37 -3.57
N ALA A 16 -65.29 32.31 -4.19
CA ALA A 16 -65.56 31.05 -3.49
C ALA A 16 -64.34 30.13 -3.21
N PRO A 17 -63.35 29.96 -4.12
CA PRO A 17 -62.29 28.96 -3.89
C PRO A 17 -61.25 29.36 -2.83
N LYS A 18 -61.03 30.66 -2.64
CA LYS A 18 -59.99 31.18 -1.74
C LYS A 18 -60.36 31.07 -0.26
N ARG A 19 -61.66 31.08 0.09
CA ARG A 19 -62.10 31.04 1.49
C ARG A 19 -62.03 29.62 2.10
N MET A 20 -62.25 28.56 1.32
CA MET A 20 -62.09 27.19 1.81
C MET A 20 -60.62 26.79 2.01
N PHE A 21 -59.71 27.25 1.13
CA PHE A 21 -58.27 26.98 1.28
C PHE A 21 -57.69 27.61 2.57
N ILE A 22 -58.10 28.82 2.94
CA ILE A 22 -57.60 29.49 4.16
C ILE A 22 -58.17 28.84 5.43
N ALA A 23 -59.42 28.34 5.40
CA ALA A 23 -60.00 27.62 6.53
C ALA A 23 -59.33 26.26 6.76
N PHE A 24 -58.95 25.56 5.69
CA PHE A 24 -58.24 24.27 5.77
C PHE A 24 -56.87 24.42 6.45
N PHE A 25 -56.09 25.46 6.10
CA PHE A 25 -54.79 25.77 6.73
C PHE A 25 -54.88 26.34 8.16
N LYS A 26 -56.04 26.87 8.58
CA LYS A 26 -56.28 27.29 9.97
C LYS A 26 -56.80 26.17 10.87
N SER A 27 -57.11 25.00 10.32
CA SER A 27 -57.63 23.88 11.11
C SER A 27 -56.56 23.35 12.09
N ARG A 28 -56.99 23.09 13.33
CA ARG A 28 -56.15 22.52 14.40
C ARG A 28 -55.54 21.18 13.99
N GLN A 29 -56.22 20.42 13.13
CA GLN A 29 -55.75 19.15 12.57
C GLN A 29 -54.59 19.33 11.58
N VAL A 30 -54.62 20.29 10.65
CA VAL A 30 -53.50 20.52 9.72
C VAL A 30 -52.24 20.97 10.46
N ARG A 31 -52.38 21.79 11.51
CA ARG A 31 -51.25 22.14 12.39
C ARG A 31 -50.70 20.94 13.15
N PHE A 32 -51.58 20.05 13.62
CA PHE A 32 -51.18 18.82 14.30
C PHE A 32 -50.43 17.87 13.35
N TRP A 33 -50.91 17.68 12.12
CA TRP A 33 -50.25 16.86 11.10
C TRP A 33 -48.94 17.47 10.61
N ALA A 34 -48.85 18.79 10.47
CA ALA A 34 -47.60 19.47 10.15
C ALA A 34 -46.57 19.35 11.28
N LEU A 35 -46.98 19.54 12.54
CA LEU A 35 -46.11 19.33 13.70
C LEU A 35 -45.73 17.86 13.90
N PHE A 36 -46.63 16.92 13.57
CA PHE A 36 -46.34 15.50 13.58
C PHE A 36 -45.37 15.11 12.46
N GLY A 37 -45.50 15.71 11.27
CA GLY A 37 -44.55 15.55 10.17
C GLY A 37 -43.16 16.13 10.49
N VAL A 38 -43.09 17.30 11.10
CA VAL A 38 -41.84 17.89 11.61
C VAL A 38 -41.27 17.06 12.75
N GLY A 39 -42.11 16.54 13.65
CA GLY A 39 -41.71 15.63 14.72
C GLY A 39 -41.15 14.33 14.18
N LEU A 40 -41.79 13.72 13.17
CA LEU A 40 -41.28 12.53 12.47
C LEU A 40 -40.02 12.84 11.67
N TYR A 41 -39.90 14.02 11.04
CA TYR A 41 -38.67 14.43 10.37
C TYR A 41 -37.55 14.66 11.37
N LEU A 42 -37.79 15.32 12.50
CA LEU A 42 -36.80 15.52 13.55
C LEU A 42 -36.46 14.20 14.26
N ILE A 43 -37.41 13.30 14.49
CA ILE A 43 -37.15 11.95 15.01
C ILE A 43 -36.38 11.12 13.98
N ARG A 44 -36.66 11.26 12.68
CA ARG A 44 -35.94 10.57 11.61
C ARG A 44 -34.54 11.15 11.41
N SER A 45 -34.38 12.47 11.48
CA SER A 45 -33.09 13.14 11.47
C SER A 45 -32.31 12.78 12.72
N PHE A 46 -32.92 12.82 13.90
CA PHE A 46 -32.25 12.40 15.13
C PHE A 46 -31.96 10.88 15.10
N LEU A 47 -32.84 9.98 14.65
CA LEU A 47 -32.55 8.54 14.58
C LEU A 47 -31.57 8.16 13.44
N LEU A 48 -31.56 8.88 12.32
CA LEU A 48 -30.58 8.69 11.23
C LEU A 48 -29.24 9.39 11.50
N ASP A 49 -29.20 10.41 12.36
CA ASP A 49 -28.01 11.21 12.67
C ASP A 49 -27.43 10.91 14.07
N SER A 50 -28.18 10.27 14.97
CA SER A 50 -27.71 9.86 16.31
C SER A 50 -27.26 8.40 16.42
N SER A 51 -27.03 7.71 15.29
CA SER A 51 -26.41 6.38 15.33
C SER A 51 -25.64 5.99 14.07
N ARG A 52 -24.85 6.91 13.50
CA ARG A 52 -23.55 6.47 13.01
C ARG A 52 -22.61 6.48 14.21
N PRO A 53 -22.26 5.33 14.81
CA PRO A 53 -21.06 5.28 15.64
C PRO A 53 -19.95 5.95 14.84
N GLY A 54 -19.28 6.93 15.44
CA GLY A 54 -18.33 7.81 14.77
C GLY A 54 -17.48 7.00 13.80
N LYS A 55 -17.45 7.41 12.54
CA LYS A 55 -16.62 6.79 11.51
C LYS A 55 -15.22 6.67 12.13
N GLU A 56 -14.78 5.45 12.42
CA GLU A 56 -13.48 5.21 13.09
C GLU A 56 -12.43 5.96 12.26
N ASP A 57 -11.88 7.04 12.82
CA ASP A 57 -11.00 7.95 12.07
C ASP A 57 -9.56 7.44 12.14
N TYR A 58 -9.16 6.71 11.10
CA TYR A 58 -7.82 6.16 10.97
C TYR A 58 -6.83 7.13 10.31
N ALA A 59 -7.22 8.39 10.03
CA ALA A 59 -6.37 9.34 9.31
C ALA A 59 -5.02 9.58 10.01
N ALA A 60 -5.01 9.65 11.34
CA ALA A 60 -3.81 9.92 12.12
C ALA A 60 -2.74 8.82 12.03
N THR A 61 -3.15 7.58 11.71
CA THR A 61 -2.23 6.43 11.59
C THR A 61 -2.18 5.90 10.16
N ASN A 62 -2.69 6.64 9.18
CA ASN A 62 -2.68 6.24 7.78
C ASN A 62 -1.23 6.17 7.27
N PRO A 63 -0.73 4.99 6.89
CA PRO A 63 0.65 4.86 6.43
C PRO A 63 0.84 5.33 4.99
N TRP A 64 -0.25 5.58 4.26
CA TRP A 64 -0.25 5.93 2.84
C TRP A 64 -0.23 7.43 2.64
N ARG A 65 0.99 7.99 2.67
CA ARG A 65 1.27 9.42 2.51
C ARG A 65 1.95 9.69 1.19
N ASP A 66 1.95 10.95 0.75
CA ASP A 66 2.75 11.38 -0.39
C ASP A 66 4.24 11.14 -0.09
N LEU A 67 5.00 10.74 -1.11
CA LEU A 67 6.45 10.61 -0.95
C LEU A 67 7.07 12.00 -0.68
N PRO A 68 8.14 12.08 0.11
CA PRO A 68 8.89 13.31 0.30
C PRO A 68 9.35 13.90 -1.03
N THR A 69 9.40 15.22 -1.15
CA THR A 69 9.82 15.93 -2.36
C THR A 69 11.34 15.89 -2.61
N ASP A 70 12.11 15.23 -1.74
CA ASP A 70 13.56 15.16 -1.83
C ASP A 70 13.99 14.26 -3.00
N SER A 71 14.62 14.89 -4.01
CA SER A 71 15.15 14.21 -5.20
C SER A 71 16.12 13.05 -4.87
N ALA A 72 16.84 13.11 -3.75
CA ALA A 72 17.73 12.04 -3.34
C ALA A 72 16.94 10.75 -3.03
N ILE A 73 15.85 10.87 -2.27
CA ILE A 73 14.95 9.74 -1.94
C ILE A 73 14.37 9.14 -3.23
N HIS A 74 13.91 9.99 -4.16
CA HIS A 74 13.40 9.51 -5.45
C HIS A 74 14.47 8.75 -6.26
N SER A 75 15.72 9.22 -6.27
CA SER A 75 16.81 8.51 -6.94
C SER A 75 17.09 7.16 -6.29
N THR A 76 17.11 7.09 -4.96
CA THR A 76 17.32 5.84 -4.22
C THR A 76 16.17 4.86 -4.43
N LEU A 77 14.92 5.32 -4.37
CA LEU A 77 13.74 4.50 -4.65
C LEU A 77 13.82 3.86 -6.04
N ARG A 78 14.14 4.65 -7.07
CA ARG A 78 14.29 4.15 -8.44
C ARG A 78 15.35 3.07 -8.55
N GLU A 79 16.53 3.30 -7.99
CA GLU A 79 17.64 2.34 -8.05
C GLU A 79 17.33 1.06 -7.26
N VAL A 80 16.82 1.20 -6.04
CA VAL A 80 16.51 0.04 -5.18
C VAL A 80 15.32 -0.75 -5.73
N LEU A 81 14.33 -0.10 -6.34
CA LEU A 81 13.24 -0.78 -7.05
C LEU A 81 13.79 -1.61 -8.22
N PHE A 82 14.68 -1.03 -9.01
CA PHE A 82 15.34 -1.73 -10.11
C PHE A 82 16.14 -2.93 -9.60
N ILE A 83 16.98 -2.75 -8.57
CA ILE A 83 17.74 -3.83 -7.93
C ILE A 83 16.81 -4.95 -7.44
N SER A 84 15.73 -4.59 -6.74
CA SER A 84 14.75 -5.56 -6.21
C SER A 84 14.14 -6.39 -7.33
N ASP A 85 13.66 -5.77 -8.41
CA ASP A 85 13.08 -6.48 -9.55
C ASP A 85 14.12 -7.36 -10.26
N THR A 86 15.33 -6.86 -10.51
CA THR A 86 16.37 -7.63 -11.19
C THR A 86 16.83 -8.83 -10.37
N LEU A 87 17.03 -8.68 -9.06
CA LEU A 87 17.39 -9.80 -8.19
C LEU A 87 16.23 -10.80 -8.06
N ARG A 88 14.98 -10.33 -7.94
CA ARG A 88 13.81 -11.20 -7.89
C ARG A 88 13.69 -12.04 -9.15
N ASP A 89 13.68 -11.40 -10.31
CA ASP A 89 13.47 -12.07 -11.59
C ASP A 89 14.69 -12.91 -11.97
N GLY A 90 15.89 -12.49 -11.55
CA GLY A 90 17.16 -13.18 -11.74
C GLY A 90 17.28 -14.46 -10.90
N MET A 91 17.06 -14.34 -9.59
CA MET A 91 17.48 -15.37 -8.64
C MET A 91 16.34 -16.24 -8.11
N LEU A 92 15.07 -15.89 -8.36
CA LEU A 92 13.91 -16.65 -7.85
C LEU A 92 13.14 -17.37 -8.97
N PRO A 93 12.69 -18.62 -8.74
CA PRO A 93 12.97 -19.45 -7.56
C PRO A 93 14.41 -19.98 -7.54
N THR A 94 15.10 -19.93 -8.68
CA THR A 94 16.48 -20.35 -8.87
C THR A 94 17.14 -19.49 -9.94
N SER A 95 18.46 -19.32 -9.86
CA SER A 95 19.25 -18.68 -10.92
C SER A 95 19.53 -19.67 -12.06
N LEU A 96 19.81 -19.15 -13.25
CA LEU A 96 20.20 -19.93 -14.42
C LEU A 96 21.72 -19.87 -14.62
N PRO A 97 22.38 -20.92 -15.16
CA PRO A 97 23.83 -20.95 -15.36
C PRO A 97 24.39 -19.78 -16.19
N ASP A 98 23.60 -19.27 -17.15
CA ASP A 98 23.98 -18.19 -18.06
C ASP A 98 23.61 -16.78 -17.53
N ASP A 99 23.13 -16.68 -16.28
CA ASP A 99 22.81 -15.38 -15.69
C ASP A 99 24.07 -14.54 -15.42
N ASP A 100 23.90 -13.22 -15.44
CA ASP A 100 24.96 -12.27 -15.11
C ASP A 100 25.14 -12.16 -13.58
N TYR A 101 25.86 -13.13 -13.02
CA TYR A 101 26.15 -13.19 -11.59
C TYR A 101 27.01 -12.02 -11.09
N ASP A 102 27.81 -11.39 -11.96
CA ASP A 102 28.59 -10.20 -11.61
C ASP A 102 27.65 -9.02 -11.35
N THR A 103 26.63 -8.85 -12.20
CA THR A 103 25.57 -7.87 -11.96
C THR A 103 24.82 -8.14 -10.66
N PHE A 104 24.43 -9.39 -10.37
CA PHE A 104 23.77 -9.72 -9.10
C PHE A 104 24.66 -9.43 -7.89
N SER A 105 25.94 -9.78 -7.97
CA SER A 105 26.94 -9.51 -6.94
C SER A 105 27.10 -8.01 -6.66
N ALA A 106 27.17 -7.20 -7.72
CA ALA A 106 27.27 -5.74 -7.64
C ALA A 106 26.00 -5.12 -7.02
N MET A 107 24.82 -5.61 -7.39
CA MET A 107 23.55 -5.18 -6.82
C MET A 107 23.41 -5.51 -5.33
N LEU A 108 23.79 -6.72 -4.92
CA LEU A 108 23.84 -7.08 -3.50
C LEU A 108 24.86 -6.23 -2.75
N HIS A 109 26.06 -6.02 -3.31
CA HIS A 109 27.10 -5.20 -2.69
C HIS A 109 26.63 -3.76 -2.47
N ASN A 110 25.88 -3.26 -3.43
CA ASN A 110 25.26 -1.96 -3.34
C ASN A 110 24.29 -1.88 -2.15
N LEU A 111 23.39 -2.84 -1.98
CA LEU A 111 22.47 -2.90 -0.84
C LEU A 111 23.18 -3.08 0.51
N GLU A 112 24.27 -3.84 0.54
CA GLU A 112 25.06 -4.11 1.75
C GLU A 112 25.79 -2.87 2.30
N THR A 113 26.16 -1.93 1.42
CA THR A 113 27.07 -0.81 1.75
C THR A 113 26.43 0.57 1.71
N ARG A 114 25.26 0.71 1.09
CA ARG A 114 24.56 1.98 0.88
C ARG A 114 24.03 2.54 2.21
N GLN A 115 24.13 3.86 2.36
CA GLN A 115 23.81 4.60 3.61
C GLN A 115 22.57 5.50 3.49
N ASP A 116 21.98 5.60 2.30
CA ASP A 116 20.82 6.45 1.99
C ASP A 116 19.51 5.64 1.89
N VAL A 117 19.53 4.35 2.25
CA VAL A 117 18.33 3.51 2.33
C VAL A 117 17.58 3.86 3.61
N THR A 118 16.38 4.44 3.47
CA THR A 118 15.48 4.70 4.61
C THR A 118 14.45 3.58 4.79
N TRP A 119 13.73 3.60 5.91
CA TRP A 119 12.60 2.68 6.12
C TRP A 119 11.52 2.82 5.03
N LEU A 120 11.29 4.06 4.57
CA LEU A 120 10.42 4.32 3.42
C LEU A 120 10.91 3.60 2.15
N VAL A 121 12.21 3.65 1.86
CA VAL A 121 12.79 2.96 0.69
C VAL A 121 12.56 1.45 0.78
N ILE A 122 12.81 0.83 1.93
CA ILE A 122 12.54 -0.61 2.13
C ILE A 122 11.06 -0.92 1.86
N GLN A 123 10.16 -0.18 2.50
CA GLN A 123 8.72 -0.42 2.42
C GLN A 123 8.15 -0.23 1.00
N GLU A 124 8.61 0.78 0.28
CA GLU A 124 8.10 1.14 -1.04
C GLU A 124 8.63 0.24 -2.15
N THR A 125 9.83 -0.32 -1.97
CA THR A 125 10.47 -1.19 -2.97
C THR A 125 10.27 -2.68 -2.70
N GLY A 126 9.90 -3.05 -1.46
CA GLY A 126 9.78 -4.45 -1.03
C GLY A 126 11.09 -5.25 -1.17
N VAL A 127 12.23 -4.55 -1.23
CA VAL A 127 13.54 -5.19 -1.45
C VAL A 127 13.89 -6.17 -0.33
N ASP A 128 13.44 -5.91 0.89
CA ASP A 128 13.59 -6.81 2.03
C ASP A 128 12.90 -8.16 1.81
N SER A 129 11.71 -8.15 1.21
CA SER A 129 10.96 -9.36 0.87
C SER A 129 11.65 -10.14 -0.25
N THR A 130 12.20 -9.46 -1.25
CA THR A 130 13.02 -10.09 -2.29
C THR A 130 14.25 -10.75 -1.70
N ILE A 131 15.01 -10.03 -0.85
CA ILE A 131 16.22 -10.57 -0.21
C ILE A 131 15.89 -11.73 0.73
N MET A 132 14.78 -11.64 1.48
CA MET A 132 14.27 -12.75 2.30
C MET A 132 13.97 -13.99 1.45
N ALA A 133 13.28 -13.83 0.31
CA ALA A 133 12.97 -14.95 -0.57
C ALA A 133 14.24 -15.60 -1.14
N ILE A 134 15.25 -14.80 -1.50
CA ILE A 134 16.55 -15.30 -1.96
C ILE A 134 17.27 -16.04 -0.83
N ALA A 135 17.28 -15.48 0.37
CA ALA A 135 17.89 -16.08 1.56
C ALA A 135 17.24 -17.43 1.95
N ASN A 136 15.93 -17.56 1.71
CA ASN A 136 15.15 -18.77 2.00
C ASN A 136 15.23 -19.84 0.91
N ARG A 137 15.97 -19.60 -0.20
CA ARG A 137 16.32 -20.66 -1.15
C ARG A 137 17.17 -21.73 -0.45
N GLY A 138 17.23 -22.91 -1.06
CA GLY A 138 18.05 -24.01 -0.58
C GLY A 138 17.29 -25.12 0.11
N GLY A 139 18.03 -26.19 0.41
CA GLY A 139 17.49 -27.41 0.99
C GLY A 139 17.18 -28.49 -0.04
N HIS A 140 16.71 -29.63 0.46
CA HIS A 140 16.62 -30.86 -0.31
C HIS A 140 15.64 -30.82 -1.48
N HIS A 141 14.56 -30.05 -1.37
CA HIS A 141 13.56 -29.90 -2.42
C HIS A 141 13.78 -28.65 -3.29
N SER A 142 14.76 -27.82 -2.94
CA SER A 142 15.11 -26.62 -3.69
C SER A 142 16.63 -26.41 -3.68
N PRO A 143 17.42 -27.34 -4.24
CA PRO A 143 18.87 -27.19 -4.34
C PRO A 143 19.22 -25.89 -5.05
N ILE A 144 20.32 -25.27 -4.62
CA ILE A 144 20.85 -24.04 -5.21
C ILE A 144 21.94 -24.46 -6.20
N PRO A 145 21.97 -23.91 -7.41
CA PRO A 145 23.06 -24.15 -8.34
C PRO A 145 24.39 -23.62 -7.79
N GLU A 146 25.50 -23.99 -8.43
CA GLU A 146 26.80 -23.40 -8.13
C GLU A 146 26.82 -21.93 -8.58
N GLU A 147 26.54 -21.01 -7.64
CA GLU A 147 26.58 -19.56 -7.85
C GLU A 147 27.94 -19.00 -7.39
N PRO A 148 28.64 -18.19 -8.20
CA PRO A 148 29.84 -17.49 -7.73
C PRO A 148 29.49 -16.38 -6.71
N HIS A 149 30.50 -15.78 -6.08
CA HIS A 149 30.36 -14.60 -5.19
C HIS A 149 29.54 -14.79 -3.91
N ASP A 150 29.27 -16.05 -3.52
CA ASP A 150 28.51 -16.41 -2.31
C ASP A 150 27.15 -15.69 -2.20
N LEU A 151 26.45 -15.50 -3.34
CA LEU A 151 25.24 -14.66 -3.42
C LEU A 151 24.17 -15.07 -2.40
N HIS A 152 23.94 -16.37 -2.23
CA HIS A 152 22.97 -16.88 -1.26
C HIS A 152 23.32 -16.53 0.19
N GLU A 153 24.58 -16.76 0.59
CA GLU A 153 25.04 -16.49 1.95
C GLU A 153 25.06 -14.98 2.25
N ARG A 154 25.37 -14.16 1.25
CA ARG A 154 25.27 -12.70 1.33
C ARG A 154 23.83 -12.24 1.52
N ALA A 155 22.88 -12.78 0.75
CA ALA A 155 21.46 -12.50 0.92
C ALA A 155 20.96 -12.89 2.32
N LYS A 156 21.38 -14.05 2.88
CA LYS A 156 21.07 -14.44 4.26
C LYS A 156 21.56 -13.44 5.28
N LYS A 157 22.82 -12.98 5.17
CA LYS A 157 23.40 -12.00 6.09
C LYS A 157 22.66 -10.66 6.01
N LEU A 158 22.36 -10.20 4.79
CA LEU A 158 21.60 -8.95 4.57
C LEU A 158 20.17 -9.06 5.11
N HIS A 159 19.48 -10.19 4.87
CA HIS A 159 18.17 -10.45 5.45
C HIS A 159 18.22 -10.43 6.98
N GLY A 160 19.16 -11.15 7.59
CA GLY A 160 19.32 -11.17 9.05
C GLY A 160 19.58 -9.78 9.64
N HIS A 161 20.39 -8.97 8.97
CA HIS A 161 20.65 -7.58 9.34
C HIS A 161 19.39 -6.72 9.32
N TRP A 162 18.66 -6.69 8.21
CA TRP A 162 17.42 -5.92 8.11
C TRP A 162 16.33 -6.44 9.06
N SER A 163 16.25 -7.75 9.28
CA SER A 163 15.33 -8.32 10.27
C SER A 163 15.67 -7.88 11.70
N ALA A 164 16.96 -7.80 12.05
CA ALA A 164 17.39 -7.31 13.36
C ALA A 164 17.04 -5.82 13.54
N LEU A 165 17.27 -5.00 12.51
CA LEU A 165 16.85 -3.59 12.51
C LEU A 165 15.32 -3.45 12.59
N ALA A 166 14.57 -4.32 11.92
CA ALA A 166 13.11 -4.26 11.91
C ALA A 166 12.49 -4.61 13.27
N ALA A 167 13.18 -5.42 14.07
CA ALA A 167 12.78 -5.82 15.41
C ALA A 167 13.23 -4.83 16.50
N ALA A 168 14.01 -3.81 16.15
CA ALA A 168 14.50 -2.82 17.11
C ALA A 168 13.35 -1.94 17.65
N SER A 169 13.37 -1.65 18.95
CA SER A 169 12.29 -0.92 19.63
C SER A 169 12.21 0.57 19.26
N ASP A 170 13.29 1.11 18.68
CA ASP A 170 13.40 2.50 18.24
C ASP A 170 12.98 2.72 16.78
N LYS A 171 12.59 1.65 16.06
CA LYS A 171 12.07 1.75 14.70
C LYS A 171 10.85 2.68 14.66
N PRO A 172 10.86 3.74 13.82
CA PRO A 172 9.71 4.62 13.65
C PRO A 172 8.53 3.87 13.03
N ASP A 173 7.32 4.27 13.38
CA ASP A 173 6.12 3.71 12.76
C ASP A 173 5.90 4.32 11.37
N ARG A 174 5.17 3.62 10.50
CA ARG A 174 4.99 4.02 9.09
C ARG A 174 4.28 5.36 8.89
N TRP A 175 3.49 5.79 9.87
CA TRP A 175 2.82 7.09 9.88
C TRP A 175 3.68 8.21 10.49
N ASP A 176 4.84 7.89 11.08
CA ASP A 176 5.75 8.89 11.63
C ASP A 176 6.57 9.56 10.52
N ALA A 177 6.75 10.89 10.61
CA ALA A 177 7.64 11.62 9.69
C ALA A 177 9.08 11.11 9.70
N ARG A 178 9.56 10.60 10.84
CA ARG A 178 10.91 10.01 10.97
C ARG A 178 11.08 8.73 10.17
N PHE A 179 10.00 8.04 9.79
CA PHE A 179 10.06 6.85 8.94
C PHE A 179 10.66 7.17 7.56
N ASP A 180 10.33 8.36 7.07
CA ASP A 180 10.71 8.81 5.73
C ASP A 180 12.20 9.19 5.66
N THR A 181 12.74 9.67 6.79
CA THR A 181 14.08 10.25 6.87
C THR A 181 15.11 9.39 7.59
N THR A 182 14.69 8.41 8.39
CA THR A 182 15.62 7.55 9.14
C THR A 182 16.31 6.57 8.19
N CYS A 183 17.59 6.83 7.92
CA CYS A 183 18.45 5.90 7.18
C CYS A 183 18.78 4.65 8.01
N LEU A 184 18.88 3.51 7.35
CA LEU A 184 19.31 2.26 7.93
C LEU A 184 20.84 2.20 7.96
N PRO A 185 21.45 1.71 9.05
CA PRO A 185 22.87 1.45 9.05
C PRO A 185 23.21 0.35 8.02
N PRO A 186 24.30 0.51 7.24
CA PRO A 186 24.71 -0.51 6.27
C PRO A 186 25.20 -1.78 6.99
N LEU A 187 25.11 -2.93 6.32
CA LEU A 187 25.65 -4.19 6.83
C LEU A 187 27.19 -4.17 6.85
N ALA A 188 27.80 -3.69 5.78
CA ALA A 188 29.23 -3.57 5.66
C ALA A 188 29.65 -2.10 5.78
N ALA A 189 30.47 -1.80 6.79
CA ALA A 189 31.17 -0.51 6.85
C ALA A 189 32.09 -0.40 5.63
N ARG A 190 32.14 0.78 5.00
CA ARG A 190 33.11 1.06 3.94
C ARG A 190 34.51 0.78 4.49
N GLN A 191 35.20 -0.23 3.96
CA GLN A 191 36.63 -0.33 4.19
C GLN A 191 37.26 0.97 3.68
N GLY A 192 37.96 1.67 4.57
CA GLY A 192 38.50 2.99 4.32
C GLY A 192 39.43 2.97 3.11
N ILE A 193 39.00 3.57 2.01
CA ILE A 193 39.93 4.15 1.04
C ILE A 193 40.53 5.35 1.76
N ALA A 194 41.74 5.16 2.28
CA ALA A 194 42.58 6.24 2.74
C ALA A 194 42.77 7.25 1.60
N SER A 195 42.74 8.53 1.96
CA SER A 195 42.87 9.72 1.12
C SER A 195 41.57 10.29 0.54
N GLY A 196 41.05 11.32 1.22
CA GLY A 196 40.71 12.60 0.62
C GLY A 196 39.58 12.71 -0.39
N GLN A 197 38.98 11.62 -0.88
CA GLN A 197 37.81 11.69 -1.75
C GLN A 197 36.55 11.79 -0.92
N LYS A 198 35.82 12.90 -1.11
CA LYS A 198 34.45 13.11 -0.60
C LYS A 198 33.67 11.81 -0.71
N ALA A 199 32.97 11.46 0.36
CA ALA A 199 32.04 10.35 0.45
C ALA A 199 30.95 10.45 -0.65
N GLY A 200 31.28 10.01 -1.86
CA GLY A 200 30.29 9.78 -2.92
C GLY A 200 29.49 8.56 -2.54
N SER A 201 28.16 8.66 -2.57
CA SER A 201 27.21 7.54 -2.46
C SER A 201 27.71 6.33 -3.26
N SER A 202 27.59 5.12 -2.71
CA SER A 202 27.83 3.88 -3.46
C SER A 202 26.67 3.76 -4.46
N LYS A 203 26.70 4.56 -5.51
CA LYS A 203 25.67 4.60 -6.54
C LYS A 203 26.01 3.47 -7.49
N LEU A 204 25.06 2.58 -7.72
CA LEU A 204 25.26 1.49 -8.66
C LEU A 204 25.49 2.11 -10.05
N ASP A 205 26.61 1.79 -10.69
CA ASP A 205 26.92 2.30 -12.02
C ASP A 205 26.09 1.56 -13.07
N LEU A 206 24.81 1.95 -13.15
CA LEU A 206 23.88 1.42 -14.14
C LEU A 206 24.31 1.87 -15.54
N ASN A 207 24.33 0.92 -16.48
CA ASN A 207 24.56 1.22 -17.89
C ASN A 207 23.36 2.04 -18.46
N PRO A 208 23.49 2.68 -19.63
CA PRO A 208 22.41 3.53 -20.18
C PRO A 208 21.08 2.80 -20.39
N ALA A 209 21.11 1.52 -20.76
CA ALA A 209 19.91 0.72 -20.95
C ALA A 209 19.21 0.44 -19.60
N GLN A 210 19.98 0.02 -18.59
CA GLN A 210 19.49 -0.20 -17.22
C GLN A 210 18.94 1.08 -16.58
N LYS A 211 19.56 2.24 -16.84
CA LYS A 211 19.05 3.54 -16.39
C LYS A 211 17.68 3.84 -17.00
N THR A 212 17.55 3.62 -18.31
CA THR A 212 16.29 3.83 -19.04
C THR A 212 15.19 2.89 -18.52
N GLU A 213 15.54 1.64 -18.25
CA GLU A 213 14.62 0.65 -17.68
C GLU A 213 14.20 1.03 -16.24
N ALA A 214 15.16 1.43 -15.39
CA ALA A 214 14.91 1.89 -14.04
C ALA A 214 13.97 3.11 -14.03
N ASP A 215 14.16 4.06 -14.95
CA ASP A 215 13.29 5.22 -15.12
C ASP A 215 11.87 4.83 -15.54
N ALA A 216 11.74 3.90 -16.50
CA ALA A 216 10.44 3.40 -16.95
C ALA A 216 9.69 2.68 -15.82
N LYS A 217 10.37 1.80 -15.09
CA LYS A 217 9.84 1.08 -13.92
C LYS A 217 9.40 2.06 -12.82
N TYR A 218 10.25 3.03 -12.49
CA TYR A 218 9.94 4.02 -11.47
C TYR A 218 8.73 4.88 -11.84
N LYS A 219 8.63 5.31 -13.11
CA LYS A 219 7.48 6.05 -13.62
C LYS A 219 6.18 5.24 -13.54
N ALA A 220 6.21 3.97 -13.93
CA ALA A 220 5.06 3.08 -13.84
C ALA A 220 4.65 2.83 -12.38
N TYR A 221 5.62 2.62 -11.49
CA TYR A 221 5.40 2.53 -10.05
C TYR A 221 4.74 3.79 -9.49
N ARG A 222 5.28 4.98 -9.77
CA ARG A 222 4.71 6.28 -9.32
C ARG A 222 3.28 6.46 -9.79
N LYS A 223 2.98 6.19 -11.07
CA LYS A 223 1.61 6.28 -11.61
C LYS A 223 0.63 5.43 -10.79
N ARG A 224 0.99 4.18 -10.49
CA ARG A 224 0.12 3.27 -9.71
C ARG A 224 0.02 3.69 -8.24
N ARG A 225 1.15 4.02 -7.63
CA ARG A 225 1.27 4.40 -6.22
C ARG A 225 0.52 5.69 -5.92
N ASP A 226 0.74 6.75 -6.69
CA ASP A 226 0.15 8.07 -6.44
C ASP A 226 -1.36 8.04 -6.64
N ARG A 227 -1.86 7.27 -7.62
CA ARG A 227 -3.29 6.98 -7.76
C ARG A 227 -3.85 6.32 -6.50
N ALA A 228 -3.22 5.25 -6.02
CA ALA A 228 -3.67 4.54 -4.84
C ALA A 228 -3.65 5.42 -3.58
N VAL A 229 -2.58 6.18 -3.38
CA VAL A 229 -2.42 7.09 -2.24
C VAL A 229 -3.44 8.22 -2.29
N SER A 230 -3.76 8.77 -3.46
CA SER A 230 -4.81 9.80 -3.60
C SER A 230 -6.16 9.32 -3.08
N TYR A 231 -6.55 8.08 -3.35
CA TYR A 231 -7.78 7.48 -2.82
C TYR A 231 -7.70 7.28 -1.31
N LEU A 232 -6.59 6.70 -0.84
CA LEU A 232 -6.40 6.30 0.56
C LEU A 232 -6.20 7.49 1.50
N ARG A 233 -5.84 8.66 0.97
CA ARG A 233 -5.83 9.92 1.71
C ARG A 233 -7.24 10.33 2.14
N ASP A 234 -8.20 10.25 1.21
CA ASP A 234 -9.60 10.64 1.46
C ASP A 234 -10.40 9.48 2.09
N HIS A 235 -9.90 8.25 1.94
CA HIS A 235 -10.47 7.02 2.47
C HIS A 235 -9.42 6.22 3.25
N PRO A 236 -9.03 6.68 4.46
CA PRO A 236 -8.05 5.98 5.29
C PRO A 236 -8.42 4.50 5.45
N PRO A 237 -7.49 3.57 5.18
CA PRO A 237 -7.80 2.15 5.23
C PRO A 237 -8.10 1.71 6.66
N LYS A 238 -8.90 0.66 6.80
CA LYS A 238 -9.08 -0.01 8.09
C LYS A 238 -7.87 -0.92 8.36
N PRO A 239 -7.25 -0.85 9.55
CA PRO A 239 -6.19 -1.78 9.94
C PRO A 239 -6.64 -3.25 9.79
N MET A 240 -5.75 -4.11 9.30
CA MET A 240 -6.01 -5.55 9.19
C MET A 240 -5.86 -6.27 10.53
N ALA A 241 -5.05 -5.73 11.43
CA ALA A 241 -4.84 -6.23 12.78
C ALA A 241 -4.37 -5.10 13.70
N TRP A 242 -4.26 -5.42 14.98
CA TRP A 242 -3.71 -4.55 16.02
C TRP A 242 -2.71 -5.34 16.85
N VAL A 243 -1.59 -4.71 17.19
CA VAL A 243 -0.54 -5.32 18.01
C VAL A 243 -0.25 -4.44 19.22
N PRO A 244 -0.05 -5.01 20.41
CA PRO A 244 0.43 -4.24 21.55
C PRO A 244 1.80 -3.61 21.27
N VAL A 245 1.99 -2.36 21.73
CA VAL A 245 3.30 -1.69 21.69
C VAL A 245 4.31 -2.46 22.54
N GLU A 246 3.89 -2.91 23.72
CA GLU A 246 4.73 -3.70 24.61
C GLU A 246 4.71 -5.17 24.18
N THR A 247 5.86 -5.66 23.75
CA THR A 247 6.00 -7.01 23.15
C THR A 247 6.30 -8.10 24.17
N THR A 248 6.65 -7.78 25.42
CA THR A 248 6.89 -8.82 26.44
C THR A 248 5.59 -9.54 26.79
N PRO A 249 5.59 -10.87 27.02
CA PRO A 249 4.36 -11.64 27.17
C PRO A 249 3.42 -11.13 28.26
N GLU A 250 3.99 -10.71 29.40
CA GLU A 250 3.23 -10.20 30.55
C GLU A 250 2.54 -8.87 30.25
N LYS A 251 3.28 -7.94 29.65
CA LYS A 251 2.83 -6.60 29.31
C LYS A 251 1.87 -6.57 28.11
N SER A 252 2.15 -7.39 27.11
CA SER A 252 1.25 -7.64 25.98
C SER A 252 -0.10 -8.18 26.47
N ARG A 253 -0.09 -9.15 27.39
CA ARG A 253 -1.31 -9.67 28.01
C ARG A 253 -2.04 -8.61 28.83
N ALA A 254 -1.33 -7.77 29.58
CA ALA A 254 -1.92 -6.66 30.33
C ALA A 254 -2.60 -5.65 29.40
N SER A 255 -1.96 -5.32 28.27
CA SER A 255 -2.52 -4.44 27.23
C SER A 255 -3.81 -5.01 26.65
N TRP A 256 -3.86 -6.30 26.33
CA TRP A 256 -5.10 -6.94 25.87
C TRP A 256 -6.19 -6.95 26.93
N LYS A 257 -5.85 -7.16 28.21
CA LYS A 257 -6.83 -7.14 29.29
C LYS A 257 -7.47 -5.76 29.48
N SER A 258 -6.74 -4.67 29.26
CA SER A 258 -7.26 -3.30 29.48
C SER A 258 -8.38 -2.92 28.50
N VAL A 259 -8.44 -3.56 27.34
CA VAL A 259 -9.46 -3.30 26.32
C VAL A 259 -10.80 -3.99 26.64
N PHE A 260 -10.80 -5.00 27.52
CA PHE A 260 -12.00 -5.71 27.93
C PHE A 260 -12.42 -5.29 29.34
N SER A 261 -13.68 -4.86 29.49
CA SER A 261 -14.24 -4.43 30.77
C SER A 261 -14.22 -5.52 31.86
N ASP A 262 -14.23 -6.79 31.46
CA ASP A 262 -14.15 -7.95 32.37
C ASP A 262 -12.71 -8.45 32.59
N GLY A 263 -11.72 -7.89 31.89
CA GLY A 263 -10.32 -8.33 31.95
C GLY A 263 -10.06 -9.73 31.39
N ILE A 264 -11.01 -10.33 30.66
CA ILE A 264 -10.88 -11.70 30.12
C ILE A 264 -10.58 -11.65 28.62
N VAL A 265 -9.33 -11.99 28.28
CA VAL A 265 -8.90 -12.16 26.89
C VAL A 265 -9.33 -13.54 26.38
N LYS A 266 -10.14 -13.60 25.32
CA LYS A 266 -10.55 -14.84 24.65
C LYS A 266 -10.34 -14.72 23.15
N THR A 267 -9.83 -15.78 22.53
CA THR A 267 -9.68 -15.88 21.08
C THR A 267 -11.03 -15.74 20.38
N GLY A 268 -11.07 -14.99 19.27
CA GLY A 268 -12.29 -14.76 18.49
C GLY A 268 -13.28 -13.76 19.11
N ARG A 269 -12.94 -13.15 20.25
CA ARG A 269 -13.74 -12.07 20.84
C ARG A 269 -13.53 -10.78 20.05
N ASN A 270 -14.62 -10.21 19.53
CA ASN A 270 -14.57 -8.95 18.80
C ASN A 270 -14.23 -7.78 19.73
N VAL A 271 -13.39 -6.88 19.23
CA VAL A 271 -13.03 -5.60 19.85
C VAL A 271 -13.43 -4.50 18.87
N GLU A 272 -14.10 -3.47 19.37
CA GLU A 272 -14.42 -2.27 18.57
C GLU A 272 -13.13 -1.55 18.17
N GLY A 273 -12.96 -1.23 16.88
CA GLY A 273 -11.73 -0.66 16.34
C GLY A 273 -11.39 0.70 16.97
N GLY A 274 -12.40 1.53 17.24
CA GLY A 274 -12.23 2.81 17.94
C GLY A 274 -11.52 2.68 19.31
N LYS A 275 -11.79 1.60 20.07
CA LYS A 275 -11.11 1.37 21.37
C LYS A 275 -9.62 1.04 21.24
N LEU A 276 -9.18 0.61 20.05
CA LEU A 276 -7.79 0.30 19.76
C LEU A 276 -7.11 1.49 19.07
N ALA A 277 -7.83 2.21 18.21
CA ALA A 277 -7.33 3.38 17.49
C ALA A 277 -6.91 4.52 18.43
N ASP A 278 -7.71 4.78 19.46
CA ASP A 278 -7.42 5.85 20.43
C ASP A 278 -6.50 5.38 21.58
N ASN A 279 -6.06 4.11 21.56
CA ASN A 279 -5.29 3.53 22.66
C ASN A 279 -3.79 3.51 22.33
N PRO A 280 -2.95 4.27 23.08
CA PRO A 280 -1.51 4.33 22.82
C PRO A 280 -0.78 3.01 23.13
N GLY A 281 -1.44 2.05 23.79
CA GLY A 281 -0.91 0.70 24.02
C GLY A 281 -0.97 -0.22 22.82
N PHE A 282 -1.63 0.20 21.72
CA PHE A 282 -1.78 -0.60 20.50
C PHE A 282 -1.31 0.16 19.27
N LYS A 283 -0.78 -0.59 18.31
CA LYS A 283 -0.41 -0.12 16.98
C LYS A 283 -1.23 -0.83 15.92
N PRO A 284 -1.77 -0.11 14.94
CA PRO A 284 -2.43 -0.72 13.80
C PRO A 284 -1.42 -1.42 12.90
N VAL A 285 -1.83 -2.57 12.35
CA VAL A 285 -1.14 -3.25 11.27
C VAL A 285 -1.96 -3.04 10.00
N TYR A 286 -1.32 -2.47 8.98
CA TYR A 286 -1.92 -2.23 7.67
C TYR A 286 -1.43 -3.27 6.65
N ARG A 287 -2.16 -3.36 5.55
CA ARG A 287 -1.77 -4.22 4.43
C ARG A 287 -0.63 -3.55 3.64
N ASP A 288 -0.17 -4.21 2.59
CA ASP A 288 0.68 -3.58 1.58
C ASP A 288 -0.18 -2.84 0.55
N LEU A 289 0.35 -1.77 -0.03
CA LEU A 289 -0.39 -0.85 -0.91
C LEU A 289 -1.02 -1.58 -2.09
N ILE A 290 -0.30 -2.56 -2.65
CA ILE A 290 -0.75 -3.37 -3.78
C ILE A 290 -1.96 -4.25 -3.45
N THR A 291 -2.19 -4.54 -2.16
CA THR A 291 -3.30 -5.37 -1.67
C THR A 291 -4.42 -4.54 -1.02
N GLU A 292 -4.26 -3.22 -0.98
CA GLU A 292 -5.29 -2.30 -0.51
C GLU A 292 -6.46 -2.25 -1.50
N ARG A 293 -7.65 -2.00 -0.97
CA ARG A 293 -8.89 -1.98 -1.75
C ARG A 293 -9.11 -0.60 -2.38
N VAL A 294 -8.32 -0.30 -3.40
CA VAL A 294 -8.49 0.91 -4.22
C VAL A 294 -9.34 0.55 -5.45
N PRO A 295 -10.43 1.27 -5.74
CA PRO A 295 -11.21 1.07 -6.96
C PRO A 295 -10.32 1.19 -8.21
N TYR A 296 -10.45 0.24 -9.15
CA TYR A 296 -9.63 0.22 -10.36
C TYR A 296 -9.85 1.45 -11.24
N ASP A 297 -11.07 1.98 -11.23
CA ASP A 297 -11.57 3.15 -11.92
C ASP A 297 -11.32 4.47 -11.17
N TRP A 298 -10.68 4.42 -9.99
CA TRP A 298 -10.34 5.64 -9.28
C TRP A 298 -9.40 6.52 -10.10
N VAL A 299 -9.82 7.77 -10.29
CA VAL A 299 -9.02 8.84 -10.89
C VAL A 299 -8.88 9.91 -9.82
N ASN A 300 -7.65 10.39 -9.62
CA ASN A 300 -7.40 11.48 -8.70
C ASN A 300 -8.17 12.73 -9.18
N PRO A 301 -9.07 13.31 -8.36
CA PRO A 301 -9.85 14.49 -8.76
C PRO A 301 -8.98 15.72 -9.06
N ASP A 302 -7.76 15.76 -8.52
CA ASP A 302 -6.80 16.86 -8.75
C ASP A 302 -5.99 16.69 -10.05
N GLU A 303 -6.04 15.51 -10.69
CA GLU A 303 -5.29 15.22 -11.91
C GLU A 303 -6.13 15.55 -13.16
N GLN A 304 -5.51 16.20 -14.15
CA GLN A 304 -6.18 16.41 -15.43
C GLN A 304 -6.51 15.06 -16.08
N VAL A 305 -7.78 14.88 -16.45
CA VAL A 305 -8.23 13.70 -17.18
C VAL A 305 -7.49 13.64 -18.51
N LYS A 306 -6.52 12.73 -18.61
CA LYS A 306 -5.87 12.42 -19.88
C LYS A 306 -6.80 11.54 -20.69
N GLU A 307 -7.20 12.04 -21.86
CA GLU A 307 -7.91 11.24 -22.84
C GLU A 307 -6.97 10.13 -23.32
N TYR A 308 -7.24 8.90 -22.89
CA TYR A 308 -6.42 7.75 -23.20
C TYR A 308 -6.81 7.24 -24.58
N THR A 309 -5.92 7.40 -25.56
CA THR A 309 -6.20 7.03 -26.95
C THR A 309 -6.19 5.51 -27.11
N GLU A 310 -7.01 4.98 -28.03
CA GLU A 310 -7.03 3.55 -28.37
C GLU A 310 -5.64 3.07 -28.82
N THR A 311 -4.87 3.93 -29.49
CA THR A 311 -3.49 3.63 -29.91
C THR A 311 -2.54 3.46 -28.73
N ASP A 312 -2.72 4.23 -27.65
CA ASP A 312 -1.91 4.07 -26.44
C ASP A 312 -2.28 2.78 -25.70
N HIS A 313 -3.58 2.43 -25.69
CA HIS A 313 -4.06 1.18 -25.13
C HIS A 313 -3.43 -0.04 -25.80
N LEU A 314 -3.44 -0.08 -27.13
CA LEU A 314 -2.90 -1.19 -27.90
C LEU A 314 -1.40 -1.36 -27.67
N LYS A 315 -0.64 -0.27 -27.62
CA LYS A 315 0.80 -0.30 -27.31
C LYS A 315 1.08 -0.83 -25.90
N GLU A 316 0.30 -0.41 -24.90
CA GLU A 316 0.46 -0.88 -23.52
C GLU A 316 0.12 -2.37 -23.42
N MET A 317 -0.93 -2.83 -24.11
CA MET A 317 -1.30 -4.26 -24.16
C MET A 317 -0.28 -5.13 -24.88
N GLU A 318 0.33 -4.65 -25.97
CA GLU A 318 1.40 -5.37 -26.65
C GLU A 318 2.65 -5.48 -25.77
N ALA A 319 3.07 -4.38 -25.14
CA ALA A 319 4.20 -4.38 -24.21
C ALA A 319 3.96 -5.34 -23.03
N PHE A 320 2.75 -5.36 -22.46
CA PHE A 320 2.39 -6.27 -21.39
C PHE A 320 2.41 -7.74 -21.82
N ARG A 321 1.95 -8.05 -23.03
CA ARG A 321 1.99 -9.41 -23.58
C ARG A 321 3.42 -9.87 -23.80
N GLU A 322 4.27 -9.00 -24.32
CA GLU A 322 5.68 -9.30 -24.56
C GLU A 322 6.44 -9.53 -23.24
N GLU A 323 6.26 -8.64 -22.26
CA GLU A 323 6.84 -8.81 -20.91
C GLU A 323 6.35 -10.11 -20.26
N SER A 324 5.06 -10.41 -20.37
CA SER A 324 4.48 -11.66 -19.85
C SER A 324 5.08 -12.89 -20.53
N ARG A 325 5.32 -12.83 -21.84
CA ARG A 325 5.97 -13.92 -22.59
C ARG A 325 7.40 -14.14 -22.11
N ILE A 326 8.21 -13.09 -22.06
CA ILE A 326 9.61 -13.16 -21.60
C ILE A 326 9.68 -13.72 -20.18
N ARG A 327 8.82 -13.22 -19.27
CA ARG A 327 8.76 -13.69 -17.89
C ARG A 327 8.36 -15.15 -17.80
N LYS A 328 7.39 -15.58 -18.61
CA LYS A 328 6.95 -16.99 -18.66
C LYS A 328 8.06 -17.89 -19.19
N GLU A 329 8.69 -17.54 -20.30
CA GLU A 329 9.81 -18.31 -20.87
C GLU A 329 10.95 -18.47 -19.86
N ARG A 330 11.30 -17.39 -19.13
CA ARG A 330 12.30 -17.46 -18.06
C ARG A 330 11.84 -18.38 -16.91
N THR A 331 10.59 -18.23 -16.46
CA THR A 331 10.03 -19.06 -15.39
C THR A 331 10.05 -20.55 -15.76
N ASP A 332 9.71 -20.88 -17.01
CA ASP A 332 9.71 -22.25 -17.52
C ASP A 332 11.15 -22.81 -17.57
N LYS A 333 12.14 -22.00 -17.98
CA LYS A 333 13.56 -22.39 -17.93
C LYS A 333 14.03 -22.63 -16.50
N GLN A 334 13.70 -21.74 -15.56
CA GLN A 334 14.04 -21.88 -14.15
C GLN A 334 13.40 -23.13 -13.55
N ALA A 335 12.14 -23.43 -13.88
CA ALA A 335 11.46 -24.63 -13.43
C ALA A 335 12.13 -25.91 -13.96
N ALA A 336 12.44 -25.96 -15.26
CA ALA A 336 13.13 -27.09 -15.88
C ALA A 336 14.51 -27.33 -15.25
N PHE A 337 15.29 -26.27 -15.07
CA PHE A 337 16.60 -26.35 -14.43
C PHE A 337 16.49 -26.77 -12.95
N GLN A 338 15.47 -26.30 -12.23
CA GLN A 338 15.24 -26.72 -10.85
C GLN A 338 14.89 -28.22 -10.74
N GLU A 339 14.14 -28.77 -11.69
CA GLU A 339 13.90 -30.22 -11.74
C GLU A 339 15.19 -31.01 -11.99
N GLU A 340 16.06 -30.51 -12.88
CA GLU A 340 17.37 -31.10 -13.15
C GLU A 340 18.24 -31.13 -11.89
N LEU A 341 18.35 -30.00 -11.18
CA LEU A 341 19.08 -29.93 -9.90
C LEU A 341 18.51 -30.89 -8.86
N ARG A 342 17.17 -31.01 -8.77
CA ARG A 342 16.53 -31.97 -7.85
C ARG A 342 16.83 -33.41 -8.22
N ALA A 343 16.83 -33.75 -9.51
CA ALA A 343 17.18 -35.08 -9.99
C ALA A 343 18.64 -35.42 -9.67
N GLU A 344 19.56 -34.48 -9.89
CA GLU A 344 20.98 -34.65 -9.54
C GLU A 344 21.16 -34.87 -8.02
N GLU A 345 20.46 -34.09 -7.21
CA GLU A 345 20.51 -34.20 -5.76
C GLU A 345 19.96 -35.55 -5.24
N ARG A 346 18.86 -36.06 -5.84
CA ARG A 346 18.35 -37.41 -5.53
C ARG A 346 19.38 -38.48 -5.88
N ARG A 347 20.04 -38.36 -7.04
CA ARG A 347 21.11 -39.28 -7.47
C ARG A 347 22.30 -39.26 -6.51
N LYS A 348 22.73 -38.08 -6.05
CA LYS A 348 23.81 -37.92 -5.05
C LYS A 348 23.49 -38.62 -3.73
N ARG A 349 22.20 -38.70 -3.35
CA ARG A 349 21.75 -39.39 -2.13
C ARG A 349 21.49 -40.87 -2.27
N GLY A 350 21.53 -41.41 -3.50
CA GLY A 350 21.22 -42.82 -3.75
C GLY A 350 19.74 -43.16 -3.61
N GLU A 351 18.85 -42.17 -3.67
CA GLU A 351 17.41 -42.40 -3.77
C GLU A 351 17.13 -42.97 -5.17
N LYS A 352 16.78 -44.26 -5.24
CA LYS A 352 16.43 -44.89 -6.52
C LYS A 352 15.17 -44.23 -7.07
N GLU A 353 15.20 -43.85 -8.34
CA GLU A 353 14.00 -43.46 -9.09
C GLU A 353 13.04 -44.66 -9.09
N GLU A 354 11.96 -44.58 -8.30
CA GLU A 354 10.84 -45.50 -8.44
C GLU A 354 10.17 -45.18 -9.78
N LEU A 355 10.41 -46.08 -10.75
CA LEU A 355 9.85 -46.09 -12.11
C LEU A 355 8.34 -46.28 -12.13
#